data_AF-A0A946BV56-F1
#
_entry.id   AF-A0A946BV56-F1
#
_cell.length_a   1.000
_cell.length_b   1.000
_cell.length_c   1.000
_cell.angle_alpha   90.00
_cell.angle_beta   90.00
_cell.angle_gamma   90.00
#
_symmetry.space_group_name_H-M   'P 1'
#
loop_
_entity.id
_entity.type
_entity.pdbx_description
1 polymer ?
#
loop_
_entity_poly.entity_id
_entity_poly.type
_entity_poly.pdbx_seq_one_letter_code
_entity_poly.pdbx_strand_id
1 'polypeptide(L)'
;MSGRKKSETKILLHFILMGVLFFLAMPVNAQEKPGEELKNLTAGEMAPLALKDSMYYHFDEWFARFTGEINRLTSAEPSIANQVELMKFHFNYAGLLGELCHTLAFTSKYQDEKIANDFLTHSRRVKTIAKSILSDDSITQNQEAEANLYLGASEGYIGIFEYGQGNILVALLNGFQADNHLEKALLLNPNLVDAYFGLGMYRYGNSRLGGLGNLIMQGGKDLRLVGMNHIEHAILNQTTTQPLALKTLAWFYISEQINPENKNLPPENPLSRKKTRQNAIGLLLELENRYFKQPPVDLPFRGNKELAMMKALQFVLDKEYQKAGVEFKKVLEICDHLQNRGFKINPQLVQSVEAGIEFCDLMLLQASQKKDKRVACHKVSAQMKFLNGGGSMVEYDSKKIRSELHAVFSNALQEKAEDLNCERI
;
A
#
# COMPACT_ATOMS: atom_id res chain seq x y z
N MET A 1 -48.85 2.60 -39.03
CA MET A 1 -48.85 1.30 -39.73
C MET A 1 -47.62 1.27 -40.63
N SER A 2 -46.45 0.87 -40.13
CA SER A 2 -45.98 -0.51 -39.96
C SER A 2 -45.75 -1.24 -41.29
N GLY A 3 -44.47 -1.55 -41.55
CA GLY A 3 -44.13 -2.85 -42.14
C GLY A 3 -43.03 -2.83 -43.19
N ARG A 4 -41.76 -2.94 -42.77
CA ARG A 4 -40.87 -3.97 -43.32
C ARG A 4 -39.82 -4.39 -42.28
N LYS A 5 -39.69 -5.71 -42.18
CA LYS A 5 -39.00 -6.52 -41.18
C LYS A 5 -37.67 -7.06 -41.76
N LYS A 6 -36.79 -7.46 -40.82
CA LYS A 6 -35.55 -8.28 -40.95
C LYS A 6 -34.33 -7.47 -41.41
N SER A 7 -33.19 -7.51 -40.74
CA SER A 7 -32.50 -8.70 -40.21
C SER A 7 -31.85 -8.47 -38.85
N GLU A 8 -31.94 -9.50 -38.02
CA GLU A 8 -31.18 -9.70 -36.78
C GLU A 8 -29.70 -9.90 -37.12
N THR A 9 -28.78 -9.38 -36.30
CA THR A 9 -27.52 -10.09 -36.01
C THR A 9 -27.09 -9.78 -34.59
N LYS A 10 -27.34 -10.75 -33.70
CA LYS A 10 -26.73 -10.88 -32.38
C LYS A 10 -25.23 -11.09 -32.57
N ILE A 11 -24.37 -10.43 -31.79
CA ILE A 11 -23.01 -10.92 -31.55
C ILE A 11 -22.81 -11.00 -30.04
N LEU A 12 -22.89 -12.23 -29.54
CA LEU A 12 -22.52 -12.67 -28.21
C LEU A 12 -21.33 -13.63 -28.40
N LEU A 13 -20.17 -13.24 -27.84
CA LEU A 13 -19.11 -14.06 -27.21
C LEU A 13 -18.57 -15.32 -27.93
N HIS A 14 -17.25 -15.36 -28.22
CA HIS A 14 -16.23 -16.24 -27.58
C HIS A 14 -14.88 -16.23 -28.33
N PHE A 15 -13.83 -15.79 -27.61
CA PHE A 15 -12.52 -16.43 -27.38
C PHE A 15 -11.85 -17.34 -28.46
N ILE A 16 -10.60 -17.00 -28.84
CA ILE A 16 -9.33 -17.77 -28.66
C ILE A 16 -8.27 -17.54 -29.78
N LEU A 17 -7.02 -17.33 -29.32
CA LEU A 17 -5.70 -17.51 -29.93
C LEU A 17 -5.37 -16.89 -31.31
N MET A 18 -4.37 -16.01 -31.33
CA MET A 18 -3.06 -16.22 -31.99
C MET A 18 -2.28 -14.90 -32.01
N GLY A 19 -1.12 -14.89 -31.36
CA GLY A 19 -0.25 -13.72 -31.27
C GLY A 19 1.15 -14.07 -30.80
N VAL A 20 1.75 -15.03 -31.52
CA VAL A 20 3.19 -15.17 -31.80
C VAL A 20 4.18 -14.94 -30.65
N LEU A 21 4.73 -16.07 -30.21
CA LEU A 21 6.06 -16.25 -29.63
C LEU A 21 7.12 -15.31 -30.25
N PHE A 22 7.57 -14.33 -29.47
CA PHE A 22 8.94 -13.81 -29.53
C PHE A 22 9.58 -14.03 -28.17
N PHE A 23 10.09 -15.25 -27.94
CA PHE A 23 11.15 -15.47 -26.97
C PHE A 23 12.43 -14.89 -27.57
N LEU A 24 12.72 -13.63 -27.27
CA LEU A 24 14.12 -13.20 -27.24
C LEU A 24 14.70 -13.72 -25.94
N ALA A 25 15.50 -14.78 -26.06
CA ALA A 25 16.34 -15.29 -25.02
C ALA A 25 17.15 -14.14 -24.41
N MET A 26 16.84 -13.78 -23.17
CA MET A 26 17.80 -13.05 -22.35
C MET A 26 18.99 -13.99 -22.10
N PRO A 27 20.24 -13.51 -22.23
CA PRO A 27 21.38 -14.36 -21.95
C PRO A 27 21.38 -14.69 -20.47
N VAL A 28 21.15 -15.98 -20.18
CA VAL A 28 21.55 -16.60 -18.92
C VAL A 28 23.07 -16.74 -18.98
N ASN A 29 23.78 -15.74 -18.46
CA ASN A 29 25.09 -15.86 -17.84
C ASN A 29 25.59 -14.48 -17.40
N ALA A 30 25.58 -14.24 -16.09
CA ALA A 30 26.76 -13.79 -15.35
C ALA A 30 26.45 -13.92 -13.86
N GLN A 31 27.12 -14.88 -13.23
CA GLN A 31 27.23 -14.96 -11.78
C GLN A 31 28.25 -13.88 -11.37
N GLU A 32 27.79 -12.63 -11.24
CA GLU A 32 28.64 -11.49 -10.90
C GLU A 32 28.69 -11.27 -9.39
N LYS A 33 29.91 -11.14 -8.87
CA LYS A 33 30.18 -10.92 -7.44
C LYS A 33 29.68 -9.52 -7.03
N PRO A 34 28.95 -9.34 -5.91
CA PRO A 34 28.25 -8.07 -5.60
C PRO A 34 29.13 -6.89 -5.11
N GLY A 35 30.45 -6.92 -5.29
CA GLY A 35 31.36 -6.07 -4.49
C GLY A 35 31.78 -4.74 -5.12
N GLU A 36 31.96 -4.67 -6.44
CA GLU A 36 32.65 -3.53 -7.09
C GLU A 36 31.77 -2.69 -8.02
N GLU A 37 30.69 -3.23 -8.60
CA GLU A 37 29.82 -2.51 -9.54
C GLU A 37 28.80 -1.54 -8.89
N LEU A 38 28.65 -1.56 -7.56
CA LEU A 38 27.68 -0.74 -6.83
C LEU A 38 28.27 0.57 -6.24
N LYS A 39 29.41 1.04 -6.75
CA LYS A 39 30.02 2.32 -6.32
C LYS A 39 29.51 3.46 -7.20
N ASN A 40 29.07 4.56 -6.59
CA ASN A 40 28.60 5.79 -7.25
C ASN A 40 27.27 5.69 -8.04
N LEU A 41 26.30 4.90 -7.55
CA LEU A 41 24.94 4.93 -8.11
C LEU A 41 24.28 6.30 -7.90
N THR A 42 23.56 6.77 -8.90
CA THR A 42 22.61 7.88 -8.74
C THR A 42 21.45 7.46 -7.84
N ALA A 43 20.72 8.43 -7.30
CA ALA A 43 19.50 8.18 -6.53
C ALA A 43 18.45 7.42 -7.35
N GLY A 44 18.36 7.69 -8.65
CA GLY A 44 17.44 7.01 -9.58
C GLY A 44 17.78 5.55 -9.83
N GLU A 45 19.05 5.16 -9.72
CA GLU A 45 19.50 3.76 -9.83
C GLU A 45 19.44 3.05 -8.48
N MET A 46 19.78 3.75 -7.40
CA MET A 46 19.81 3.19 -6.04
C MET A 46 18.41 2.92 -5.49
N ALA A 47 17.45 3.81 -5.75
CA ALA A 47 16.13 3.73 -5.15
C ALA A 47 15.31 2.48 -5.55
N PRO A 48 15.22 2.08 -6.83
CA PRO A 48 14.51 0.86 -7.21
C PRO A 48 15.12 -0.41 -6.60
N LEU A 49 16.45 -0.45 -6.45
CA LEU A 49 17.15 -1.58 -5.81
C LEU A 49 16.83 -1.64 -4.31
N ALA A 50 16.97 -0.50 -3.60
CA ALA A 50 16.63 -0.40 -2.19
C ALA A 50 15.17 -0.75 -1.90
N LEU A 51 14.26 -0.28 -2.76
CA LEU A 51 12.84 -0.59 -2.65
C LEU A 51 12.54 -2.07 -2.93
N LYS A 52 13.23 -2.69 -3.88
CA LYS A 52 13.07 -4.13 -4.13
C LYS A 52 13.54 -4.94 -2.94
N ASP A 53 14.68 -4.60 -2.36
CA ASP A 53 15.26 -5.31 -1.21
C ASP A 53 14.47 -5.10 0.08
N SER A 54 13.84 -3.93 0.25
CA SER A 54 12.95 -3.68 1.38
C SER A 54 11.75 -4.63 1.41
N MET A 55 11.28 -5.12 0.24
CA MET A 55 10.22 -6.14 0.16
C MET A 55 10.61 -7.48 0.83
N TYR A 56 11.91 -7.71 1.04
CA TYR A 56 12.48 -8.87 1.73
C TYR A 56 13.04 -8.53 3.12
N TYR A 57 12.79 -7.31 3.61
CA TYR A 57 13.25 -6.80 4.90
C TYR A 57 14.77 -6.60 4.98
N HIS A 58 15.39 -6.19 3.87
CA HIS A 58 16.80 -5.81 3.82
C HIS A 58 16.92 -4.29 3.74
N PHE A 59 17.20 -3.65 4.89
CA PHE A 59 17.22 -2.20 5.01
C PHE A 59 18.61 -1.63 5.33
N ASP A 60 19.35 -2.28 6.23
CA ASP A 60 20.55 -1.69 6.87
C ASP A 60 21.62 -1.25 5.88
N GLU A 61 21.91 -2.08 4.88
CA GLU A 61 22.88 -1.77 3.83
C GLU A 61 22.46 -0.52 3.04
N TRP A 62 21.17 -0.41 2.70
CA TRP A 62 20.66 0.72 1.94
C TRP A 62 20.70 2.01 2.74
N PHE A 63 20.34 2.00 4.04
CA PHE A 63 20.51 3.18 4.89
C PHE A 63 21.97 3.65 4.91
N ALA A 64 22.93 2.74 5.08
CA ALA A 64 24.36 3.09 5.06
C ALA A 64 24.80 3.70 3.73
N ARG A 65 24.35 3.12 2.59
CA ARG A 65 24.64 3.64 1.25
C ARG A 65 24.03 5.03 1.01
N PHE A 66 22.76 5.22 1.34
CA PHE A 66 22.12 6.52 1.23
C PHE A 66 22.79 7.57 2.12
N THR A 67 23.15 7.23 3.37
CA THR A 67 23.90 8.15 4.26
C THR A 67 25.24 8.54 3.66
N GLY A 68 25.97 7.59 3.06
CA GLY A 68 27.25 7.85 2.39
C GLY A 68 27.12 8.89 1.28
N GLU A 69 26.16 8.71 0.37
CA GLU A 69 25.93 9.63 -0.74
C GLU A 69 25.40 11.00 -0.29
N ILE A 70 24.50 11.04 0.69
CA ILE A 70 24.02 12.30 1.30
C ILE A 70 25.19 13.08 1.89
N ASN A 71 26.09 12.43 2.62
CA ASN A 71 27.26 13.08 3.22
C ASN A 71 28.23 13.61 2.15
N ARG A 72 28.48 12.79 1.11
CA ARG A 72 29.35 13.16 -0.02
C ARG A 72 28.80 14.40 -0.75
N LEU A 73 27.52 14.39 -1.11
CA LEU A 73 26.88 15.50 -1.83
C LEU A 73 26.71 16.75 -0.96
N THR A 74 26.45 16.59 0.35
CA THR A 74 26.38 17.73 1.28
C THR A 74 27.73 18.43 1.43
N SER A 75 28.83 17.68 1.31
CA SER A 75 30.20 18.19 1.41
C SER A 75 30.77 18.67 0.07
N ALA A 76 30.09 18.40 -1.05
CA ALA A 76 30.51 18.83 -2.38
C ALA A 76 30.21 20.33 -2.59
N GLU A 77 30.90 20.95 -3.56
CA GLU A 77 30.59 22.33 -3.95
C GLU A 77 29.12 22.45 -4.41
N PRO A 78 28.39 23.46 -3.92
CA PRO A 78 26.99 23.65 -4.29
C PRO A 78 26.83 23.90 -5.80
N SER A 79 26.04 23.05 -6.46
CA SER A 79 25.57 23.25 -7.83
C SER A 79 24.12 22.78 -7.92
N ILE A 80 23.37 23.28 -8.91
CA ILE A 80 21.97 22.82 -9.12
C ILE A 80 21.92 21.31 -9.34
N ALA A 81 22.86 20.74 -10.11
CA ALA A 81 22.94 19.30 -10.31
C ALA A 81 23.13 18.54 -8.97
N ASN A 82 24.06 18.99 -8.12
CA ASN A 82 24.28 18.39 -6.81
C ASN A 82 23.06 18.54 -5.89
N GLN A 83 22.37 19.68 -5.93
CA GLN A 83 21.15 19.91 -5.14
C GLN A 83 20.01 19.01 -5.58
N VAL A 84 19.78 18.87 -6.89
CA VAL A 84 18.77 17.95 -7.44
C VAL A 84 19.05 16.52 -6.98
N GLU A 85 20.30 16.08 -7.06
CA GLU A 85 20.66 14.73 -6.66
C GLU A 85 20.55 14.51 -5.15
N LEU A 86 20.99 15.49 -4.35
CA LEU A 86 20.85 15.46 -2.89
C LEU A 86 19.37 15.42 -2.45
N MET A 87 18.50 16.17 -3.12
CA MET A 87 17.05 16.14 -2.91
C MET A 87 16.50 14.73 -3.15
N LYS A 88 16.87 14.10 -4.28
CA LYS A 88 16.47 12.73 -4.61
C LYS A 88 16.93 11.73 -3.55
N PHE A 89 18.17 11.83 -3.07
CA PHE A 89 18.66 10.93 -2.02
C PHE A 89 17.93 11.12 -0.69
N HIS A 90 17.67 12.36 -0.25
CA HIS A 90 16.87 12.58 0.97
C HIS A 90 15.46 12.03 0.82
N PHE A 91 14.82 12.21 -0.35
CA PHE A 91 13.49 11.69 -0.61
C PHE A 91 13.44 10.16 -0.52
N ASN A 92 14.38 9.49 -1.18
CA ASN A 92 14.41 8.02 -1.19
C ASN A 92 14.81 7.44 0.17
N TYR A 93 15.67 8.12 0.94
CA TYR A 93 15.92 7.75 2.35
C TYR A 93 14.63 7.81 3.17
N ALA A 94 13.85 8.90 3.03
CA ALA A 94 12.56 9.03 3.71
C ALA A 94 11.57 7.95 3.26
N GLY A 95 11.52 7.63 1.97
CA GLY A 95 10.70 6.53 1.44
C GLY A 95 11.07 5.18 2.06
N LEU A 96 12.36 4.87 2.17
CA LEU A 96 12.85 3.64 2.79
C LEU A 96 12.53 3.57 4.29
N LEU A 97 12.62 4.70 5.01
CA LEU A 97 12.14 4.79 6.39
C LEU A 97 10.63 4.55 6.47
N GLY A 98 9.84 5.06 5.52
CA GLY A 98 8.40 4.79 5.42
C GLY A 98 8.11 3.29 5.30
N GLU A 99 8.83 2.58 4.42
CA GLU A 99 8.71 1.12 4.28
C GLU A 99 9.13 0.37 5.55
N LEU A 100 10.13 0.88 6.28
CA LEU A 100 10.50 0.34 7.59
C LEU A 100 9.39 0.55 8.62
N CYS A 101 8.76 1.74 8.67
CA CYS A 101 7.61 2.00 9.53
C CYS A 101 6.45 1.03 9.25
N HIS A 102 6.15 0.75 7.98
CA HIS A 102 5.15 -0.25 7.59
C HIS A 102 5.54 -1.68 8.02
N THR A 103 6.82 -2.05 7.86
CA THR A 103 7.37 -3.32 8.34
C THR A 103 7.21 -3.47 9.85
N LEU A 104 7.44 -2.40 10.61
CA LEU A 104 7.31 -2.37 12.06
C LEU A 104 5.84 -2.19 12.53
N ALA A 105 4.92 -1.93 11.60
CA ALA A 105 3.51 -1.63 11.86
C ALA A 105 3.31 -0.45 12.82
N PHE A 106 3.95 0.68 12.49
CA PHE A 106 3.77 1.92 13.22
C PHE A 106 2.30 2.34 13.27
N THR A 107 1.92 2.96 14.37
CA THR A 107 0.62 3.60 14.61
C THR A 107 0.84 4.88 15.40
N SER A 108 -0.20 5.70 15.60
CA SER A 108 -0.12 6.85 16.54
C SER A 108 0.26 6.48 17.96
N LYS A 109 0.07 5.22 18.38
CA LYS A 109 0.32 4.75 19.75
C LYS A 109 1.62 3.95 19.88
N TYR A 110 2.24 3.59 18.76
CA TYR A 110 3.45 2.77 18.74
C TYR A 110 4.32 3.17 17.57
N GLN A 111 5.47 3.76 17.88
CA GLN A 111 6.49 4.15 16.91
C GLN A 111 7.86 4.21 17.60
N ASP A 112 8.92 3.96 16.84
CA ASP A 112 10.28 4.27 17.30
C ASP A 112 10.56 5.75 17.00
N GLU A 113 10.83 6.53 18.05
CA GLU A 113 11.00 7.97 17.96
C GLU A 113 12.14 8.38 17.02
N LYS A 114 13.22 7.58 16.97
CA LYS A 114 14.36 7.88 16.10
C LYS A 114 13.96 7.75 14.64
N ILE A 115 13.31 6.64 14.28
CA ILE A 115 12.84 6.39 12.90
C ILE A 115 11.85 7.48 12.47
N ALA A 116 10.90 7.84 13.33
CA ALA A 116 9.94 8.91 13.08
C ALA A 116 10.62 10.27 12.86
N ASN A 117 11.59 10.63 13.70
CA ASN A 117 12.33 11.87 13.59
C ASN A 117 13.20 11.91 12.33
N ASP A 118 13.87 10.81 11.98
CA ASP A 118 14.67 10.71 10.78
C ASP A 118 13.78 10.85 9.53
N PHE A 119 12.59 10.22 9.53
CA PHE A 119 11.63 10.30 8.42
C PHE A 119 11.20 11.75 8.16
N LEU A 120 10.83 12.47 9.22
CA LEU A 120 10.43 13.88 9.12
C LEU A 120 11.61 14.78 8.76
N THR A 121 12.81 14.50 9.27
CA THR A 121 14.02 15.28 8.98
C THR A 121 14.36 15.22 7.50
N HIS A 122 14.44 14.02 6.94
CA HIS A 122 14.73 13.83 5.52
C HIS A 122 13.63 14.40 4.64
N SER A 123 12.36 14.16 4.97
CA SER A 123 11.23 14.75 4.24
C SER A 123 11.29 16.29 4.23
N ARG A 124 11.48 16.93 5.39
CA ARG A 124 11.60 18.40 5.47
C ARG A 124 12.81 18.92 4.69
N ARG A 125 13.91 18.18 4.68
CA ARG A 125 15.11 18.54 3.91
C ARG A 125 14.85 18.54 2.41
N VAL A 126 14.08 17.58 1.89
CA VAL A 126 13.61 17.59 0.49
C VAL A 126 12.87 18.88 0.18
N LYS A 127 11.91 19.28 1.02
CA LYS A 127 11.16 20.54 0.83
C LYS A 127 12.08 21.76 0.78
N THR A 128 13.05 21.84 1.67
CA THR A 128 14.02 22.96 1.70
C THR A 128 14.85 23.01 0.42
N ILE A 129 15.39 21.87 -0.03
CA ILE A 129 16.24 21.82 -1.23
C ILE A 129 15.41 22.11 -2.48
N ALA A 130 14.23 21.50 -2.62
CA ALA A 130 13.35 21.71 -3.76
C ALA A 130 12.96 23.19 -3.92
N LYS A 131 12.61 23.86 -2.81
CA LYS A 131 12.31 25.30 -2.83
C LYS A 131 13.51 26.16 -3.20
N SER A 132 14.71 25.78 -2.78
CA SER A 132 15.96 26.45 -3.19
C SER A 132 16.19 26.33 -4.69
N ILE A 133 15.99 25.13 -5.26
CA ILE A 133 16.11 24.89 -6.71
C ILE A 133 15.07 25.74 -7.46
N LEU A 134 13.81 25.72 -7.02
CA LEU A 134 12.72 26.47 -7.66
C LEU A 134 12.88 28.00 -7.58
N SER A 135 13.75 28.51 -6.70
CA SER A 135 14.06 29.94 -6.59
C SER A 135 15.23 30.39 -7.46
N ASP A 136 15.89 29.48 -8.17
CA ASP A 136 17.04 29.79 -9.01
C ASP A 136 16.57 30.04 -10.46
N ASP A 137 16.90 31.21 -11.01
CA ASP A 137 16.49 31.64 -12.35
C ASP A 137 17.17 30.84 -13.48
N SER A 138 18.20 30.05 -13.18
CA SER A 138 18.99 29.30 -14.16
C SER A 138 18.52 27.85 -14.37
N ILE A 139 17.45 27.43 -13.68
CA ILE A 139 16.95 26.05 -13.80
C ILE A 139 16.34 25.77 -15.17
N THR A 140 16.55 24.54 -15.65
CA THR A 140 15.85 24.01 -16.83
C THR A 140 14.42 23.61 -16.48
N GLN A 141 13.54 23.55 -17.48
CA GLN A 141 12.16 23.05 -17.31
C GLN A 141 12.12 21.64 -16.70
N ASN A 142 13.08 20.76 -17.04
CA ASN A 142 13.14 19.42 -16.45
C ASN A 142 13.52 19.47 -14.97
N GLN A 143 14.45 20.34 -14.57
CA GLN A 143 14.81 20.52 -13.16
C GLN A 143 13.65 21.15 -12.37
N GLU A 144 12.92 22.10 -12.96
CA GLU A 144 11.68 22.64 -12.37
C GLU A 144 10.64 21.52 -12.18
N ALA A 145 10.45 20.65 -13.17
CA ALA A 145 9.52 19.53 -13.09
C ALA A 145 9.91 18.53 -11.99
N GLU A 146 11.19 18.14 -11.92
CA GLU A 146 11.70 17.27 -10.87
C GLU A 146 11.57 17.89 -9.49
N ALA A 147 11.95 19.16 -9.32
CA ALA A 147 11.83 19.84 -8.03
C ALA A 147 10.36 19.89 -7.56
N ASN A 148 9.41 20.14 -8.46
CA ASN A 148 7.98 20.06 -8.14
C ASN A 148 7.53 18.62 -7.79
N LEU A 149 8.01 17.60 -8.52
CA LEU A 149 7.71 16.20 -8.22
C LEU A 149 8.14 15.84 -6.79
N TYR A 150 9.40 16.09 -6.44
CA TYR A 150 9.95 15.71 -5.14
C TYR A 150 9.42 16.58 -4.00
N LEU A 151 9.15 17.86 -4.25
CA LEU A 151 8.47 18.73 -3.29
C LEU A 151 7.07 18.20 -2.96
N GLY A 152 6.25 17.93 -3.98
CA GLY A 152 4.90 17.42 -3.81
C GLY A 152 4.87 16.03 -3.18
N ALA A 153 5.75 15.12 -3.61
CA ALA A 153 5.86 13.79 -3.04
C ALA A 153 6.28 13.83 -1.56
N SER A 154 7.24 14.69 -1.20
CA SER A 154 7.65 14.86 0.20
C SER A 154 6.55 15.49 1.06
N GLU A 155 5.74 16.38 0.50
CA GLU A 155 4.55 16.91 1.18
C GLU A 155 3.50 15.83 1.38
N GLY A 156 3.34 14.91 0.42
CA GLY A 156 2.53 13.71 0.57
C GLY A 156 3.01 12.83 1.72
N TYR A 157 4.32 12.57 1.82
CA TYR A 157 4.93 11.82 2.93
C TYR A 157 4.63 12.45 4.30
N ILE A 158 4.85 13.76 4.44
CA ILE A 158 4.52 14.49 5.67
C ILE A 158 3.00 14.43 5.93
N GLY A 159 2.18 14.63 4.89
CA GLY A 159 0.73 14.61 5.01
C GLY A 159 0.20 13.29 5.56
N ILE A 160 0.65 12.16 5.01
CA ILE A 160 0.27 10.81 5.47
C ILE A 160 0.77 10.55 6.88
N PHE A 161 2.03 10.90 7.18
CA PHE A 161 2.60 10.69 8.50
C PHE A 161 1.86 11.49 9.58
N GLU A 162 1.64 12.78 9.35
CA GLU A 162 0.91 13.66 10.26
C GLU A 162 -0.55 13.25 10.42
N TYR A 163 -1.19 12.71 9.35
CA TYR A 163 -2.52 12.12 9.46
C TYR A 163 -2.52 10.93 10.42
N GLY A 164 -1.53 10.04 10.30
CA GLY A 164 -1.33 8.90 11.19
C GLY A 164 -1.15 9.31 12.65
N GLN A 165 -0.47 10.44 12.91
CA GLN A 165 -0.31 11.03 14.26
C GLN A 165 -1.57 11.75 14.78
N GLY A 166 -2.62 11.92 13.97
CA GLY A 166 -3.81 12.67 14.33
C GLY A 166 -3.69 14.19 14.15
N ASN A 167 -2.61 14.67 13.52
CA ASN A 167 -2.38 16.10 13.22
C ASN A 167 -3.11 16.50 11.93
N ILE A 168 -4.44 16.40 11.93
CA ILE A 168 -5.29 16.48 10.73
C ILE A 168 -5.13 17.80 9.95
N LEU A 169 -4.98 18.94 10.63
CA LEU A 169 -4.82 20.22 9.94
C LEU A 169 -3.51 20.28 9.14
N VAL A 170 -2.40 19.83 9.75
CA VAL A 170 -1.08 19.78 9.10
C VAL A 170 -1.11 18.78 7.94
N ALA A 171 -1.77 17.64 8.14
CA ALA A 171 -1.96 16.63 7.12
C ALA A 171 -2.70 17.16 5.88
N LEU A 172 -3.81 17.88 6.09
CA LEU A 172 -4.60 18.48 5.01
C LEU A 172 -3.83 19.56 4.25
N LEU A 173 -3.12 20.44 4.96
CA LEU A 173 -2.33 21.50 4.36
C LEU A 173 -1.21 20.95 3.47
N ASN A 174 -0.47 19.96 3.94
CA ASN A 174 0.58 19.33 3.14
C ASN A 174 -0.01 18.50 2.00
N GLY A 175 -1.13 17.80 2.23
CA GLY A 175 -1.85 17.09 1.18
C GLY A 175 -2.27 18.01 0.02
N PHE A 176 -2.71 19.23 0.30
CA PHE A 176 -3.04 20.20 -0.75
C PHE A 176 -1.83 20.57 -1.61
N GLN A 177 -0.74 20.91 -0.92
CA GLN A 177 0.48 21.36 -1.56
C GLN A 177 1.05 20.23 -2.42
N ALA A 178 0.94 18.98 -1.93
CA ALA A 178 1.30 17.79 -2.68
C ALA A 178 0.55 17.69 -4.01
N ASP A 179 -0.79 17.77 -4.03
CA ASP A 179 -1.56 17.69 -5.29
C ASP A 179 -1.15 18.79 -6.28
N ASN A 180 -1.05 20.04 -5.83
CA ASN A 180 -0.68 21.17 -6.69
C ASN A 180 0.73 21.03 -7.29
N HIS A 181 1.72 20.64 -6.49
CA HIS A 181 3.09 20.49 -6.98
C HIS A 181 3.22 19.26 -7.89
N LEU A 182 2.54 18.16 -7.61
CA LEU A 182 2.55 16.98 -8.48
C LEU A 182 1.84 17.25 -9.82
N GLU A 183 0.74 18.00 -9.81
CA GLU A 183 0.11 18.47 -11.06
C GLU A 183 1.05 19.37 -11.86
N LYS A 184 1.71 20.34 -11.20
CA LYS A 184 2.70 21.21 -11.84
C LYS A 184 3.86 20.42 -12.44
N ALA A 185 4.34 19.38 -11.76
CA ALA A 185 5.38 18.50 -12.28
C ALA A 185 4.95 17.83 -13.60
N LEU A 186 3.72 17.30 -13.66
CA LEU A 186 3.18 16.67 -14.87
C LEU A 186 2.87 17.67 -15.99
N LEU A 187 2.45 18.89 -15.66
CA LEU A 187 2.28 19.96 -16.64
C LEU A 187 3.61 20.33 -17.32
N LEU A 188 4.70 20.32 -16.57
CA LEU A 188 6.04 20.62 -17.07
C LEU A 188 6.66 19.42 -17.80
N ASN A 189 6.46 18.21 -17.28
CA ASN A 189 6.96 16.97 -17.86
C ASN A 189 5.99 15.81 -17.59
N PRO A 190 5.15 15.42 -18.57
CA PRO A 190 4.17 14.35 -18.39
C PRO A 190 4.79 12.94 -18.30
N ASN A 191 6.10 12.80 -18.57
CA ASN A 191 6.80 11.52 -18.47
C ASN A 191 7.29 11.22 -17.04
N LEU A 192 7.03 12.10 -16.07
CA LEU A 192 7.32 11.86 -14.66
C LEU A 192 6.30 10.88 -14.07
N VAL A 193 6.42 9.60 -14.42
CA VAL A 193 5.45 8.55 -14.10
C VAL A 193 5.12 8.47 -12.59
N ASP A 194 6.12 8.69 -11.74
CA ASP A 194 5.97 8.66 -10.27
C ASP A 194 5.04 9.76 -9.74
N ALA A 195 4.85 10.86 -10.48
CA ALA A 195 3.88 11.89 -10.11
C ALA A 195 2.44 11.37 -10.19
N TYR A 196 2.14 10.49 -11.16
CA TYR A 196 0.83 9.85 -11.23
C TYR A 196 0.59 8.94 -10.02
N PHE A 197 1.60 8.21 -9.56
CA PHE A 197 1.47 7.42 -8.34
C PHE A 197 1.15 8.30 -7.12
N GLY A 198 1.89 9.41 -6.94
CA GLY A 198 1.65 10.37 -5.85
C GLY A 198 0.24 10.99 -5.88
N LEU A 199 -0.21 11.47 -7.05
CA LEU A 199 -1.56 12.01 -7.25
C LEU A 199 -2.62 10.94 -6.99
N GLY A 200 -2.36 9.72 -7.43
CA GLY A 200 -3.25 8.58 -7.23
C GLY A 200 -3.52 8.29 -5.76
N MET A 201 -2.45 8.24 -4.95
CA MET A 201 -2.54 8.06 -3.50
C MET A 201 -3.32 9.18 -2.83
N TYR A 202 -2.99 10.44 -3.14
CA TYR A 202 -3.64 11.59 -2.51
C TYR A 202 -5.13 11.67 -2.86
N ARG A 203 -5.47 11.57 -4.15
CA ARG A 203 -6.85 11.71 -4.63
C ARG A 203 -7.75 10.61 -4.09
N TYR A 204 -7.29 9.36 -4.14
CA TYR A 204 -8.03 8.24 -3.55
C TYR A 204 -8.17 8.42 -2.04
N GLY A 205 -7.06 8.67 -1.32
CA GLY A 205 -7.06 8.77 0.14
C GLY A 205 -8.02 9.85 0.64
N ASN A 206 -7.96 11.05 0.07
CA ASN A 206 -8.78 12.17 0.51
C ASN A 206 -10.28 11.94 0.23
N SER A 207 -10.61 11.40 -0.95
CA SER A 207 -12.00 11.03 -1.27
C SER A 207 -12.51 9.87 -0.40
N ARG A 208 -11.70 8.84 -0.18
CA ARG A 208 -12.09 7.63 0.57
C ARG A 208 -12.32 7.90 2.05
N LEU A 209 -11.44 8.70 2.64
CA LEU A 209 -11.52 9.11 4.05
C LEU A 209 -12.67 10.11 4.26
N GLY A 210 -12.99 10.93 3.25
CA GLY A 210 -14.14 11.82 3.23
C GLY A 210 -14.07 12.96 4.24
N GLY A 211 -15.21 13.64 4.45
CA GLY A 211 -15.36 14.69 5.46
C GLY A 211 -14.91 16.08 4.99
N LEU A 212 -14.56 16.94 5.95
CA LEU A 212 -14.16 18.34 5.70
C LEU A 212 -12.96 18.43 4.74
N GLY A 213 -12.04 17.47 4.79
CA GLY A 213 -10.93 17.37 3.84
C GLY A 213 -11.42 17.23 2.40
N ASN A 214 -12.24 16.23 2.09
CA ASN A 214 -12.76 16.08 0.72
C ASN A 214 -13.60 17.31 0.27
N LEU A 215 -14.40 17.88 1.17
CA LEU A 215 -15.24 19.04 0.87
C LEU A 215 -14.41 20.28 0.52
N ILE A 216 -13.41 20.62 1.35
CA ILE A 216 -12.58 21.81 1.18
C ILE A 216 -11.62 21.63 0.00
N MET A 217 -11.05 20.44 -0.16
CA MET A 217 -9.92 20.20 -1.04
C MET A 217 -10.31 19.78 -2.46
N GLN A 218 -11.42 19.06 -2.60
CA GLN A 218 -11.86 18.47 -3.87
C GLN A 218 -13.29 18.86 -4.24
N GLY A 219 -13.85 19.86 -3.53
CA GLY A 219 -15.22 20.33 -3.75
C GLY A 219 -16.28 19.25 -3.52
N GLY A 220 -15.98 18.23 -2.71
CA GLY A 220 -16.85 17.08 -2.48
C GLY A 220 -16.97 16.12 -3.67
N LYS A 221 -16.13 16.23 -4.70
CA LYS A 221 -16.09 15.27 -5.81
C LYS A 221 -15.60 13.92 -5.31
N ASP A 222 -16.11 12.85 -5.93
CA ASP A 222 -15.59 11.50 -5.72
C ASP A 222 -14.44 11.26 -6.70
N LEU A 223 -13.21 11.34 -6.20
CA LEU A 223 -11.98 11.11 -6.96
C LEU A 223 -11.37 9.72 -6.68
N ARG A 224 -12.10 8.79 -6.06
CA ARG A 224 -11.60 7.43 -5.79
C ARG A 224 -11.12 6.75 -7.08
N LEU A 225 -12.00 6.66 -8.07
CA LEU A 225 -11.67 6.02 -9.35
C LEU A 225 -10.57 6.78 -10.10
N VAL A 226 -10.58 8.11 -10.04
CA VAL A 226 -9.52 8.95 -10.61
C VAL A 226 -8.17 8.62 -9.97
N GLY A 227 -8.11 8.53 -8.64
CA GLY A 227 -6.89 8.17 -7.92
C GLY A 227 -6.38 6.78 -8.32
N MET A 228 -7.27 5.79 -8.34
CA MET A 228 -6.93 4.41 -8.72
C MET A 228 -6.41 4.32 -10.16
N ASN A 229 -7.04 5.03 -11.11
CA ASN A 229 -6.60 5.07 -12.50
C ASN A 229 -5.22 5.70 -12.67
N HIS A 230 -4.85 6.70 -11.84
CA HIS A 230 -3.49 7.25 -11.87
C HIS A 230 -2.44 6.24 -11.38
N ILE A 231 -2.75 5.44 -10.36
CA ILE A 231 -1.84 4.38 -9.91
C ILE A 231 -1.73 3.27 -10.97
N GLU A 232 -2.85 2.89 -11.59
CA GLU A 232 -2.84 1.94 -12.71
C GLU A 232 -2.01 2.46 -13.89
N HIS A 233 -2.14 3.75 -14.23
CA HIS A 233 -1.28 4.39 -15.23
C HIS A 233 0.20 4.32 -14.84
N ALA A 234 0.55 4.56 -13.58
CA ALA A 234 1.92 4.45 -13.11
C ALA A 234 2.47 3.02 -13.26
N ILE A 235 1.67 2.02 -12.89
CA ILE A 235 1.99 0.57 -13.03
C ILE A 235 2.22 0.20 -14.50
N LEU A 236 1.32 0.62 -15.40
CA LEU A 236 1.40 0.31 -16.83
C LEU A 236 2.61 0.96 -17.51
N ASN A 237 3.04 2.12 -17.01
CA ASN A 237 4.21 2.85 -17.52
C ASN A 237 5.49 2.58 -16.72
N GLN A 238 5.52 1.49 -15.94
CA GLN A 238 6.71 0.99 -15.24
C GLN A 238 7.36 2.03 -14.31
N THR A 239 6.56 2.65 -13.44
CA THR A 239 7.06 3.52 -12.35
C THR A 239 8.25 2.91 -11.62
N THR A 240 9.20 3.76 -11.22
CA THR A 240 10.36 3.33 -10.41
C THR A 240 9.92 2.77 -9.06
N THR A 241 8.72 3.14 -8.62
CA THR A 241 8.06 2.69 -7.38
C THR A 241 7.12 1.50 -7.57
N GLN A 242 7.32 0.69 -8.63
CA GLN A 242 6.40 -0.40 -9.02
C GLN A 242 5.94 -1.31 -7.87
N PRO A 243 6.81 -1.82 -6.97
CA PRO A 243 6.35 -2.63 -5.84
C PRO A 243 5.33 -1.90 -4.94
N LEU A 244 5.55 -0.60 -4.70
CA LEU A 244 4.66 0.25 -3.91
C LEU A 244 3.34 0.53 -4.62
N ALA A 245 3.39 0.79 -5.92
CA ALA A 245 2.19 1.05 -6.72
C ALA A 245 1.27 -0.19 -6.74
N LEU A 246 1.84 -1.37 -6.98
CA LEU A 246 1.10 -2.65 -6.98
C LEU A 246 0.46 -2.94 -5.62
N LYS A 247 1.23 -2.86 -4.53
CA LYS A 247 0.70 -3.16 -3.19
C LYS A 247 -0.37 -2.13 -2.77
N THR A 248 -0.14 -0.85 -3.06
CA THR A 248 -1.09 0.23 -2.72
C THR A 248 -2.41 0.05 -3.47
N LEU A 249 -2.35 -0.21 -4.78
CA LEU A 249 -3.57 -0.39 -5.57
C LEU A 249 -4.33 -1.65 -5.16
N ALA A 250 -3.64 -2.74 -4.80
CA ALA A 250 -4.27 -3.94 -4.25
C ALA A 250 -5.04 -3.63 -2.95
N TRP A 251 -4.42 -2.90 -2.01
CA TRP A 251 -5.08 -2.43 -0.80
C TRP A 251 -6.29 -1.55 -1.08
N PHE A 252 -6.20 -0.64 -2.05
CA PHE A 252 -7.32 0.22 -2.43
C PHE A 252 -8.50 -0.59 -2.97
N TYR A 253 -8.25 -1.57 -3.84
CA TYR A 253 -9.31 -2.46 -4.30
C TYR A 253 -9.94 -3.31 -3.18
N ILE A 254 -9.15 -3.78 -2.21
CA ILE A 254 -9.69 -4.46 -1.01
C ILE A 254 -10.54 -3.50 -0.16
N SER A 255 -10.05 -2.28 0.06
CA SER A 255 -10.79 -1.22 0.75
C SER A 255 -12.11 -0.85 0.06
N GLU A 256 -12.17 -0.87 -1.26
CA GLU A 256 -13.42 -0.63 -2.00
C GLU A 256 -14.43 -1.78 -1.91
N GLN A 257 -14.00 -3.02 -1.62
CA GLN A 257 -14.92 -4.14 -1.39
C GLN A 257 -15.72 -3.97 -0.09
N ILE A 258 -15.06 -3.42 0.95
CA ILE A 258 -15.66 -3.19 2.28
C ILE A 258 -16.39 -1.84 2.40
N ASN A 259 -16.21 -0.94 1.42
CA ASN A 259 -16.84 0.37 1.43
C ASN A 259 -18.38 0.25 1.38
N PRO A 260 -19.12 0.75 2.39
CA PRO A 260 -20.59 0.72 2.41
C PRO A 260 -21.24 1.44 1.24
N GLU A 261 -20.60 2.50 0.72
CA GLU A 261 -21.11 3.28 -0.43
C GLU A 261 -21.17 2.43 -1.71
N ASN A 262 -20.37 1.37 -1.79
CA ASN A 262 -20.31 0.49 -2.95
C ASN A 262 -21.28 -0.70 -2.88
N LYS A 263 -22.03 -0.86 -1.78
CA LYS A 263 -22.86 -2.06 -1.50
C LYS A 263 -23.87 -2.38 -2.61
N ASN A 264 -24.47 -1.34 -3.20
CA ASN A 264 -25.56 -1.47 -4.17
C ASN A 264 -25.15 -1.12 -5.62
N LEU A 265 -23.85 -0.96 -5.88
CA LEU A 265 -23.37 -0.65 -7.22
C LEU A 265 -23.59 -1.84 -8.18
N PRO A 266 -23.97 -1.58 -9.45
CA PRO A 266 -24.14 -2.66 -10.41
C PRO A 266 -22.80 -3.37 -10.67
N PRO A 267 -22.80 -4.68 -11.01
CA PRO A 267 -21.57 -5.47 -11.16
C PRO A 267 -20.54 -4.96 -12.17
N GLU A 268 -20.98 -4.13 -13.14
CA GLU A 268 -20.10 -3.55 -14.17
C GLU A 268 -19.53 -2.17 -13.77
N ASN A 269 -19.96 -1.61 -12.63
CA ASN A 269 -19.35 -0.40 -12.10
C ASN A 269 -17.90 -0.73 -11.67
N PRO A 270 -16.90 0.12 -12.02
CA PRO A 270 -15.51 -0.07 -11.64
C PRO A 270 -15.25 -0.22 -10.13
N LEU A 271 -16.10 0.40 -9.30
CA LEU A 271 -16.03 0.35 -7.83
C LEU A 271 -16.95 -0.72 -7.22
N SER A 272 -17.66 -1.51 -8.04
CA SER A 272 -18.48 -2.62 -7.54
C SER A 272 -17.61 -3.68 -6.88
N ARG A 273 -18.16 -4.36 -5.87
CA ARG A 273 -17.48 -5.46 -5.16
C ARG A 273 -16.94 -6.54 -6.11
N LYS A 274 -17.68 -6.87 -7.18
CA LYS A 274 -17.25 -7.86 -8.18
C LYS A 274 -15.98 -7.38 -8.90
N LYS A 275 -15.97 -6.14 -9.38
CA LYS A 275 -14.85 -5.62 -10.18
C LYS A 275 -13.62 -5.34 -9.32
N THR A 276 -13.82 -4.77 -8.14
CA THR A 276 -12.73 -4.47 -7.20
C THR A 276 -12.10 -5.75 -6.67
N ARG A 277 -12.89 -6.79 -6.35
CA ARG A 277 -12.36 -8.13 -6.03
C ARG A 277 -11.52 -8.72 -7.16
N GLN A 278 -12.02 -8.70 -8.39
CA GLN A 278 -11.28 -9.22 -9.54
C GLN A 278 -9.91 -8.53 -9.69
N ASN A 279 -9.89 -7.20 -9.59
CA ASN A 279 -8.69 -6.42 -9.75
C ASN A 279 -7.71 -6.62 -8.58
N ALA A 280 -8.21 -6.69 -7.34
CA ALA A 280 -7.38 -7.02 -6.16
C ALA A 280 -6.66 -8.37 -6.35
N ILE A 281 -7.38 -9.42 -6.73
CA ILE A 281 -6.80 -10.76 -6.95
C ILE A 281 -5.73 -10.71 -8.05
N GLY A 282 -6.00 -10.00 -9.16
CA GLY A 282 -5.03 -9.84 -10.24
C GLY A 282 -3.71 -9.22 -9.76
N LEU A 283 -3.80 -8.15 -8.97
CA LEU A 283 -2.62 -7.46 -8.42
C LEU A 283 -1.87 -8.30 -7.38
N LEU A 284 -2.58 -9.05 -6.53
CA LEU A 284 -1.95 -9.96 -5.57
C LEU A 284 -1.16 -11.06 -6.27
N LEU A 285 -1.70 -11.62 -7.35
CA LEU A 285 -1.01 -12.61 -8.19
C LEU A 285 0.19 -11.99 -8.92
N GLU A 286 0.06 -10.78 -9.45
CA GLU A 286 1.17 -10.07 -10.08
C GLU A 286 2.31 -9.82 -9.09
N LEU A 287 1.99 -9.28 -7.91
CA LEU A 287 2.96 -9.00 -6.85
C LEU A 287 3.68 -10.28 -6.41
N GLU A 288 2.94 -11.37 -6.21
CA GLU A 288 3.51 -12.68 -5.88
C GLU A 288 4.42 -13.23 -6.97
N ASN A 289 3.97 -13.23 -8.23
CA ASN A 289 4.75 -13.77 -9.34
C ASN A 289 6.02 -12.95 -9.59
N ARG A 290 5.95 -11.63 -9.45
CA ARG A 290 7.06 -10.72 -9.77
C ARG A 290 8.13 -10.68 -8.69
N TYR A 291 7.74 -10.79 -7.41
CA TYR A 291 8.68 -10.58 -6.30
C TYR A 291 8.80 -11.77 -5.35
N PHE A 292 7.79 -12.64 -5.19
CA PHE A 292 7.81 -13.60 -4.07
C PHE A 292 7.82 -15.06 -4.47
N LYS A 293 7.58 -15.38 -5.74
CA LYS A 293 7.61 -16.75 -6.26
C LYS A 293 9.02 -17.34 -6.31
N GLN A 294 10.01 -16.50 -6.59
CA GLN A 294 11.43 -16.86 -6.63
C GLN A 294 12.22 -15.82 -5.83
N PRO A 295 12.17 -15.88 -4.49
CA PRO A 295 12.93 -14.95 -3.68
C PRO A 295 14.44 -15.19 -3.87
N PRO A 296 15.29 -14.19 -3.60
CA PRO A 296 16.74 -14.38 -3.62
C PRO A 296 17.17 -15.55 -2.72
N VAL A 297 18.02 -16.44 -3.24
CA VAL A 297 18.37 -17.74 -2.62
C VAL A 297 19.19 -17.57 -1.34
N ASP A 298 19.92 -16.49 -1.28
CA ASP A 298 20.87 -16.07 -0.25
C ASP A 298 20.21 -15.31 0.90
N LEU A 299 18.91 -15.02 0.82
CA LEU A 299 18.19 -14.30 1.86
C LEU A 299 17.33 -15.24 2.71
N PRO A 300 17.38 -15.12 4.06
CA PRO A 300 16.48 -15.86 4.95
C PRO A 300 15.08 -15.24 4.88
N PHE A 301 14.34 -15.54 3.80
CA PHE A 301 13.02 -14.98 3.52
C PHE A 301 11.91 -16.00 3.83
N ARG A 302 11.00 -15.63 4.74
CA ARG A 302 9.84 -16.46 5.15
C ARG A 302 8.53 -16.05 4.46
N GLY A 303 8.57 -15.02 3.63
CA GLY A 303 7.41 -14.45 2.96
C GLY A 303 7.24 -12.97 3.30
N ASN A 304 6.33 -12.31 2.57
CA ASN A 304 6.01 -10.90 2.79
C ASN A 304 4.71 -10.76 3.60
N LYS A 305 4.84 -10.11 4.76
CA LYS A 305 3.81 -9.83 5.76
C LYS A 305 2.60 -9.11 5.18
N GLU A 306 2.81 -8.09 4.35
CA GLU A 306 1.72 -7.30 3.76
C GLU A 306 0.93 -8.12 2.74
N LEU A 307 1.63 -8.87 1.88
CA LEU A 307 0.97 -9.77 0.92
C LEU A 307 0.14 -10.84 1.65
N ALA A 308 0.70 -11.48 2.69
CA ALA A 308 -0.02 -12.46 3.49
C ALA A 308 -1.26 -11.84 4.16
N MET A 309 -1.14 -10.63 4.72
CA MET A 309 -2.27 -9.91 5.30
C MET A 309 -3.36 -9.57 4.27
N MET A 310 -2.99 -9.07 3.09
CA MET A 310 -3.95 -8.80 2.00
C MET A 310 -4.68 -10.07 1.55
N LYS A 311 -3.96 -11.19 1.41
CA LYS A 311 -4.55 -12.49 1.08
C LYS A 311 -5.50 -12.97 2.17
N ALA A 312 -5.09 -12.88 3.44
CA ALA A 312 -5.92 -13.26 4.58
C ALA A 312 -7.26 -12.50 4.55
N LEU A 313 -7.20 -11.17 4.38
CA LEU A 313 -8.40 -10.34 4.31
C LEU A 313 -9.26 -10.66 3.08
N GLN A 314 -8.66 -10.85 1.90
CA GLN A 314 -9.41 -11.24 0.70
C GLN A 314 -10.13 -12.58 0.91
N PHE A 315 -9.48 -13.57 1.54
CA PHE A 315 -10.11 -14.85 1.85
C PHE A 315 -11.23 -14.71 2.90
N VAL A 316 -11.11 -13.82 3.88
CA VAL A 316 -12.22 -13.51 4.80
C VAL A 316 -13.42 -12.94 4.03
N LEU A 317 -13.18 -12.00 3.10
CA LEU A 317 -14.24 -11.41 2.27
C LEU A 317 -14.91 -12.46 1.37
N ASP A 318 -14.16 -13.47 0.95
CA ASP A 318 -14.64 -14.59 0.14
C ASP A 318 -15.29 -15.71 0.98
N LYS A 319 -15.36 -15.56 2.31
CA LYS A 319 -15.78 -16.59 3.27
C LYS A 319 -14.93 -17.89 3.20
N GLU A 320 -13.71 -17.80 2.71
CA GLU A 320 -12.73 -18.91 2.62
C GLU A 320 -11.86 -18.99 3.91
N TYR A 321 -12.51 -19.15 5.06
CA TYR A 321 -11.88 -19.00 6.38
C TYR A 321 -10.69 -19.92 6.64
N GLN A 322 -10.66 -21.12 6.04
CA GLN A 322 -9.50 -22.02 6.13
C GLN A 322 -8.25 -21.40 5.50
N LYS A 323 -8.39 -20.80 4.30
CA LYS A 323 -7.27 -20.15 3.62
C LYS A 323 -6.87 -18.85 4.32
N ALA A 324 -7.85 -18.09 4.82
CA ALA A 324 -7.60 -16.91 5.62
C ALA A 324 -6.75 -17.23 6.87
N GLY A 325 -7.11 -18.27 7.63
CA GLY A 325 -6.37 -18.69 8.81
C GLY A 325 -4.94 -19.12 8.53
N VAL A 326 -4.68 -19.75 7.38
CA VAL A 326 -3.31 -20.09 6.94
C VAL A 326 -2.47 -18.83 6.69
N GLU A 327 -3.04 -17.83 6.01
CA GLU A 327 -2.31 -16.58 5.73
C GLU A 327 -2.12 -15.73 7.00
N PHE A 328 -3.08 -15.69 7.93
CA PHE A 328 -2.86 -15.06 9.24
C PHE A 328 -1.74 -15.74 10.05
N LYS A 329 -1.68 -17.07 10.07
CA LYS A 329 -0.58 -17.82 10.72
C LYS A 329 0.77 -17.48 10.08
N LYS A 330 0.81 -17.37 8.75
CA LYS A 330 1.99 -16.93 8.01
C LYS A 330 2.43 -15.52 8.41
N VAL A 331 1.50 -14.59 8.65
CA VAL A 331 1.83 -13.26 9.17
C VAL A 331 2.53 -13.36 10.54
N LEU A 332 2.04 -14.19 11.47
CA LEU A 332 2.71 -14.40 12.77
C LEU A 332 4.11 -14.99 12.61
N GLU A 333 4.26 -16.04 11.80
CA GLU A 333 5.56 -16.67 11.54
C GLU A 333 6.58 -15.67 10.98
N ILE A 334 6.14 -14.75 10.11
CA ILE A 334 6.99 -13.66 9.59
C ILE A 334 7.32 -12.66 10.69
N CYS A 335 6.36 -12.26 11.53
CA CYS A 335 6.61 -11.37 12.67
C CYS A 335 7.65 -11.96 13.64
N ASP A 336 7.51 -13.23 14.01
CA ASP A 336 8.46 -13.93 14.88
C ASP A 336 9.86 -13.98 14.26
N HIS A 337 9.95 -14.29 12.96
CA HIS A 337 11.21 -14.28 12.22
C HIS A 337 11.88 -12.90 12.23
N LEU A 338 11.10 -11.83 12.03
CA LEU A 338 11.59 -10.46 12.05
C LEU A 338 12.03 -10.03 13.45
N GLN A 339 11.29 -10.40 14.49
CA GLN A 339 11.69 -10.13 15.88
C GLN A 339 13.01 -10.84 16.23
N ASN A 340 13.21 -12.08 15.79
CA ASN A 340 14.47 -12.81 15.95
C ASN A 340 15.65 -12.14 15.20
N ARG A 341 15.36 -11.35 14.16
CA ARG A 341 16.34 -10.51 13.45
C ARG A 341 16.53 -9.12 14.10
N GLY A 342 15.83 -8.81 15.19
CA GLY A 342 15.96 -7.56 15.94
C GLY A 342 14.93 -6.48 15.58
N PHE A 343 13.94 -6.75 14.72
CA PHE A 343 12.89 -5.78 14.41
C PHE A 343 11.91 -5.64 15.57
N LYS A 344 11.64 -4.40 15.99
CA LYS A 344 10.67 -4.07 17.06
C LYS A 344 9.24 -4.00 16.52
N ILE A 345 8.69 -5.14 16.11
CA ILE A 345 7.32 -5.23 15.58
C ILE A 345 6.31 -4.75 16.63
N ASN A 346 5.32 -3.94 16.20
CA ASN A 346 4.23 -3.50 17.06
C ASN A 346 3.47 -4.70 17.67
N PRO A 347 3.40 -4.84 19.01
CA PRO A 347 2.71 -5.95 19.64
C PRO A 347 1.20 -5.95 19.37
N GLN A 348 0.59 -4.81 19.05
CA GLN A 348 -0.82 -4.76 18.67
C GLN A 348 -1.07 -5.49 17.36
N LEU A 349 -0.13 -5.45 16.40
CA LEU A 349 -0.26 -6.23 15.17
C LEU A 349 -0.33 -7.73 15.48
N VAL A 350 0.52 -8.22 16.39
CA VAL A 350 0.55 -9.64 16.79
C VAL A 350 -0.79 -10.04 17.39
N GLN A 351 -1.31 -9.26 18.36
CA GLN A 351 -2.61 -9.50 18.97
C GLN A 351 -3.75 -9.51 17.95
N SER A 352 -3.74 -8.57 17.01
CA SER A 352 -4.77 -8.47 15.97
C SER A 352 -4.74 -9.67 15.01
N VAL A 353 -3.55 -10.14 14.65
CA VAL A 353 -3.38 -11.34 13.82
C VAL A 353 -3.80 -12.60 14.57
N GLU A 354 -3.45 -12.75 15.85
CA GLU A 354 -3.92 -13.85 16.70
C GLU A 354 -5.45 -13.89 16.79
N ALA A 355 -6.09 -12.72 16.97
CA ALA A 355 -7.55 -12.61 16.93
C ALA A 355 -8.12 -12.98 15.56
N GLY A 356 -7.44 -12.64 14.46
CA GLY A 356 -7.79 -13.07 13.11
C GLY A 356 -7.74 -14.59 12.92
N ILE A 357 -6.75 -15.26 13.52
CA ILE A 357 -6.64 -16.73 13.52
C ILE A 357 -7.80 -17.35 14.29
N GLU A 358 -8.05 -16.87 15.52
CA GLU A 358 -9.14 -17.38 16.35
C GLU A 358 -10.50 -17.17 15.67
N PHE A 359 -10.71 -16.02 15.02
CA PHE A 359 -11.88 -15.77 14.20
C PHE A 359 -12.05 -16.83 13.12
N CYS A 360 -11.00 -17.14 12.35
CA CYS A 360 -11.06 -18.15 11.30
C CYS A 360 -11.38 -19.55 11.84
N ASP A 361 -10.72 -19.95 12.93
CA ASP A 361 -10.96 -21.24 13.59
C ASP A 361 -12.42 -21.34 14.09
N LEU A 362 -12.97 -20.24 14.61
CA LEU A 362 -14.35 -20.16 15.08
C LEU A 362 -15.36 -20.28 13.93
N MET A 363 -15.10 -19.64 12.79
CA MET A 363 -15.98 -19.74 11.61
C MET A 363 -16.07 -21.19 11.10
N LEU A 364 -14.97 -21.93 11.14
CA LEU A 364 -14.89 -23.33 10.70
C LEU A 364 -15.48 -24.34 11.70
N LEU A 365 -15.74 -23.92 12.94
CA LEU A 365 -16.20 -24.82 13.99
C LEU A 365 -17.59 -25.38 13.68
N GLN A 366 -17.70 -26.71 13.64
CA GLN A 366 -18.97 -27.43 13.55
C GLN A 366 -19.37 -27.93 14.94
N ALA A 367 -20.38 -27.32 15.55
CA ALA A 367 -20.88 -27.72 16.86
C ALA A 367 -22.19 -28.52 16.70
N SER A 368 -22.10 -29.85 16.78
CA SER A 368 -23.26 -30.74 16.72
C SER A 368 -23.88 -31.02 18.09
N GLN A 369 -23.06 -31.05 19.16
CA GLN A 369 -23.53 -31.31 20.53
C GLN A 369 -23.81 -30.03 21.32
N LYS A 370 -24.76 -30.10 22.27
CA LYS A 370 -25.18 -28.95 23.10
C LYS A 370 -24.01 -28.34 23.90
N LYS A 371 -23.09 -29.16 24.41
CA LYS A 371 -21.90 -28.71 25.14
C LYS A 371 -20.94 -27.93 24.22
N ASP A 372 -20.71 -28.44 23.01
CA ASP A 372 -19.84 -27.80 22.02
C ASP A 372 -20.43 -26.47 21.53
N LYS A 373 -21.76 -26.41 21.34
CA LYS A 373 -22.46 -25.16 21.01
C LYS A 373 -22.28 -24.11 22.10
N ARG A 374 -22.40 -24.47 23.37
CA ARG A 374 -22.19 -23.54 24.49
C ARG A 374 -20.76 -22.99 24.51
N VAL A 375 -19.76 -23.84 24.31
CA VAL A 375 -18.35 -23.40 24.23
C VAL A 375 -18.14 -22.48 23.04
N ALA A 376 -18.69 -22.81 21.87
CA ALA A 376 -18.61 -21.98 20.68
C ALA A 376 -19.26 -20.60 20.89
N CYS A 377 -20.45 -20.54 21.52
CA CYS A 377 -21.11 -19.28 21.86
C CYS A 377 -20.29 -18.41 22.82
N HIS A 378 -19.62 -19.02 23.80
CA HIS A 378 -18.70 -18.27 24.66
C HIS A 378 -17.53 -17.66 23.88
N LYS A 379 -16.97 -18.39 22.90
CA LYS A 379 -15.91 -17.86 22.02
C LYS A 379 -16.41 -16.74 21.12
N VAL A 380 -17.59 -16.87 20.52
CA VAL A 380 -18.22 -15.78 19.72
C VAL A 380 -18.39 -14.53 20.60
N SER A 381 -18.94 -14.68 21.80
CA SER A 381 -19.12 -13.56 22.73
C SER A 381 -17.80 -12.91 23.15
N ALA A 382 -16.76 -13.70 23.38
CA ALA A 382 -15.43 -13.18 23.70
C ALA A 382 -14.84 -12.35 22.55
N GLN A 383 -14.93 -12.85 21.31
CA GLN A 383 -14.48 -12.15 20.10
C GLN A 383 -15.27 -10.86 19.83
N MET A 384 -16.60 -10.89 20.01
CA MET A 384 -17.45 -9.70 19.94
C MET A 384 -17.07 -8.67 21.02
N LYS A 385 -16.79 -9.11 22.26
CA LYS A 385 -16.34 -8.22 23.33
C LYS A 385 -14.97 -7.61 23.05
N PHE A 386 -14.04 -8.39 22.49
CA PHE A 386 -12.72 -7.89 22.07
C PHE A 386 -12.86 -6.77 21.04
N LEU A 387 -13.66 -7.00 20.00
CA LEU A 387 -13.99 -6.01 18.98
C LEU A 387 -14.64 -4.75 19.59
N ASN A 388 -15.68 -4.92 20.39
CA ASN A 388 -16.40 -3.81 21.03
C ASN A 388 -15.52 -3.03 22.03
N GLY A 389 -14.49 -3.68 22.60
CA GLY A 389 -13.48 -3.06 23.45
C GLY A 389 -12.41 -2.26 22.69
N GLY A 390 -12.49 -2.20 21.36
CA GLY A 390 -11.56 -1.48 20.50
C GLY A 390 -10.44 -2.35 19.93
N GLY A 391 -10.48 -3.67 20.15
CA GLY A 391 -9.64 -4.62 19.43
C GLY A 391 -9.97 -4.68 17.94
N SER A 392 -9.02 -5.13 17.13
CA SER A 392 -9.19 -5.32 15.70
C SER A 392 -8.57 -6.65 15.27
N MET A 393 -9.09 -7.29 14.23
CA MET A 393 -8.41 -8.43 13.59
C MET A 393 -7.37 -7.99 12.56
N VAL A 394 -7.51 -6.75 12.07
CA VAL A 394 -6.59 -6.14 11.11
C VAL A 394 -6.38 -4.69 11.53
N GLU A 395 -5.14 -4.34 11.88
CA GLU A 395 -4.81 -2.95 12.21
C GLU A 395 -4.84 -2.07 10.96
N TYR A 396 -5.40 -0.88 11.10
CA TYR A 396 -5.47 0.11 10.02
C TYR A 396 -5.53 1.53 10.60
N ASP A 397 -4.68 2.44 10.11
CA ASP A 397 -4.54 3.78 10.70
C ASP A 397 -5.82 4.61 10.60
N SER A 398 -6.49 4.58 9.45
CA SER A 398 -7.77 5.26 9.28
C SER A 398 -8.86 4.66 10.16
N LYS A 399 -9.40 5.48 11.07
CA LYS A 399 -10.56 5.11 11.91
C LYS A 399 -11.78 4.70 11.08
N LYS A 400 -12.02 5.36 9.93
CA LYS A 400 -13.14 5.05 9.03
C LYS A 400 -12.99 3.63 8.45
N ILE A 401 -11.84 3.35 7.83
CA ILE A 401 -11.58 2.03 7.22
C ILE A 401 -11.53 0.95 8.29
N ARG A 402 -10.94 1.22 9.46
CA ARG A 402 -10.95 0.30 10.60
C ARG A 402 -12.35 -0.06 11.07
N SER A 403 -13.27 0.91 11.12
CA SER A 403 -14.67 0.65 11.47
C SER A 403 -15.39 -0.21 10.42
N GLU A 404 -15.07 -0.03 9.14
CA GLU A 404 -15.64 -0.82 8.05
C GLU A 404 -15.08 -2.26 8.06
N LEU A 405 -13.78 -2.43 8.33
CA LEU A 405 -13.16 -3.74 8.57
C LEU A 405 -13.80 -4.43 9.77
N HIS A 406 -13.95 -3.72 10.90
CA HIS A 406 -14.63 -4.24 12.08
C HIS A 406 -16.02 -4.78 11.71
N ALA A 407 -16.80 -4.03 10.92
CA ALA A 407 -18.13 -4.47 10.50
C ALA A 407 -18.10 -5.78 9.71
N VAL A 408 -17.06 -6.07 8.91
CA VAL A 408 -16.90 -7.36 8.22
C VAL A 408 -16.83 -8.52 9.22
N PHE A 409 -15.94 -8.42 10.22
CA PHE A 409 -15.75 -9.48 11.22
C PHE A 409 -16.94 -9.60 12.17
N SER A 410 -17.49 -8.47 12.63
CA SER A 410 -18.64 -8.42 13.54
C SER A 410 -19.90 -9.03 12.89
N ASN A 411 -20.19 -8.70 11.63
CA ASN A 411 -21.33 -9.30 10.92
C ASN A 411 -21.17 -10.82 10.75
N ALA A 412 -19.95 -11.31 10.43
CA ALA A 412 -19.70 -12.74 10.31
C ALA A 412 -19.82 -13.48 11.67
N LEU A 413 -19.39 -12.85 12.76
CA LEU A 413 -19.57 -13.38 14.11
C LEU A 413 -21.06 -13.43 14.50
N GLN A 414 -21.84 -12.42 14.11
CA GLN A 414 -23.28 -12.41 14.33
C GLN A 414 -23.99 -13.51 13.54
N GLU A 415 -23.68 -13.67 12.24
CA GLU A 415 -24.19 -14.80 11.42
C GLU A 415 -23.86 -16.14 12.11
N LYS A 416 -22.63 -16.30 12.59
CA LYS A 416 -22.21 -17.51 13.31
C LYS A 416 -22.97 -17.73 14.63
N ALA A 417 -23.26 -16.66 15.36
CA ALA A 417 -24.02 -16.72 16.61
C ALA A 417 -25.45 -17.24 16.36
N GLU A 418 -26.08 -16.73 15.30
CA GLU A 418 -27.41 -17.12 14.86
C GLU A 418 -27.42 -18.60 14.46
N ASP A 419 -26.45 -19.05 13.66
CA ASP A 419 -26.29 -20.46 13.28
C ASP A 419 -26.13 -21.40 14.49
N LEU A 420 -25.38 -20.96 15.50
CA LEU A 420 -25.13 -21.71 16.73
C LEU A 420 -26.30 -21.64 17.73
N ASN A 421 -27.30 -20.80 17.48
CA ASN A 421 -28.40 -20.49 18.40
C ASN A 421 -27.90 -20.02 19.78
N CYS A 422 -26.93 -19.10 19.77
CA CYS A 422 -26.45 -18.49 20.99
C CYS A 422 -27.53 -17.60 21.61
N GLU A 423 -27.63 -17.59 22.95
CA GLU A 423 -28.41 -16.56 23.65
C GLU A 423 -27.83 -15.19 23.30
N ARG A 424 -28.68 -14.13 23.24
CA ARG A 424 -28.32 -12.80 22.73
C ARG A 424 -26.93 -12.35 23.24
N ILE A 425 -26.04 -12.12 22.27
CA ILE A 425 -24.63 -11.76 22.46
C ILE A 425 -24.47 -10.25 22.62
#